data_AF-A0A545AV50-F1
#
_entry.id   AF-A0A545AV50-F1
#
_cell.length_a   1.000
_cell.length_b   1.000
_cell.length_c   1.000
_cell.angle_alpha   90.00
_cell.angle_beta   90.00
_cell.angle_gamma   90.00
#
_symmetry.space_group_name_H-M   'P 1'
#
loop_
_entity.id
_entity.type
_entity.pdbx_description
1 polymer ?
#
loop_
_entity_poly.entity_id
_entity_poly.type
_entity_poly.pdbx_seq_one_letter_code
_entity_poly.pdbx_strand_id
1 'polypeptide(L)'
;MRVKSDVLRRALREVPLIAALYLAYMSGRYLASHHTGTAFAHAESVWAFERRIGLPSEHWIQQAALHWPTLIEAMNTYYARVHFPATVAVLVWLFVRRPGAYPWFRWTLALLTGFALVGHIFYPLAPPRMLTDHGMVDTAHVYGQSVYGPVGTGLANQFAAMPSLHVAWAVLVAIALIRTLQTPWRWLAVLHPVTTLAVVVATGNHYWLDAIVGCALLIVAMAIVEPGPLLGTVTVARARAVAVASHHVWPFIRFVVVGGASTLLSAVIFVPLLLVMPSAVANTVASIVSTLLSNEAHRSWTFRSDRNGLLARVAAAGTVLLSYLVTTGALLVLDSTTPHASHTLELTVMLIASAVGGLARYLLLGLRIFPAAEAAPASVAAGPAAGADTAHPGLGNPASTHSSALSMASSSAA
;
A
#
# COMPACT_ATOMS: atom_id res chain seq x y z
N MET A 1 26.24 -3.18 -1.32
CA MET A 1 25.67 -4.27 -2.16
C MET A 1 24.59 -5.11 -1.47
N ARG A 2 24.78 -5.69 -0.26
CA ARG A 2 23.79 -6.61 0.37
C ARG A 2 22.40 -6.03 0.69
N VAL A 3 22.28 -4.74 1.01
CA VAL A 3 20.98 -4.14 1.39
C VAL A 3 20.03 -3.93 0.20
N LYS A 4 20.58 -3.64 -1.01
CA LYS A 4 19.79 -3.46 -2.25
C LYS A 4 19.12 -4.77 -2.70
N SER A 5 19.78 -5.91 -2.51
CA SER A 5 19.26 -7.23 -2.91
C SER A 5 18.15 -7.76 -2.00
N ASP A 6 18.14 -7.38 -0.73
CA ASP A 6 17.16 -7.89 0.25
C ASP A 6 15.79 -7.21 0.12
N VAL A 7 15.76 -5.92 -0.24
CA VAL A 7 14.52 -5.15 -0.42
C VAL A 7 13.83 -5.52 -1.72
N LEU A 8 14.57 -5.61 -2.83
CA LEU A 8 14.04 -6.09 -4.10
C LEU A 8 13.46 -7.50 -3.97
N ARG A 9 14.16 -8.38 -3.24
CA ARG A 9 13.69 -9.74 -2.94
C ARG A 9 12.45 -9.75 -2.05
N ARG A 10 12.29 -8.80 -1.12
CA ARG A 10 11.06 -8.66 -0.31
C ARG A 10 9.90 -8.12 -1.15
N ALA A 11 10.07 -7.03 -1.89
CA ALA A 11 9.03 -6.47 -2.74
C ALA A 11 8.55 -7.46 -3.82
N LEU A 12 9.48 -8.20 -4.44
CA LEU A 12 9.14 -9.28 -5.39
C LEU A 12 8.43 -10.47 -4.74
N ARG A 13 8.55 -10.67 -3.41
CA ARG A 13 7.75 -11.64 -2.65
C ARG A 13 6.39 -11.09 -2.24
N GLU A 14 6.27 -9.77 -2.03
CA GLU A 14 5.00 -9.14 -1.69
C GLU A 14 4.04 -9.08 -2.90
N VAL A 15 4.54 -8.91 -4.13
CA VAL A 15 3.70 -8.88 -5.35
C VAL A 15 2.84 -10.15 -5.52
N PRO A 16 3.39 -11.38 -5.51
CA PRO A 16 2.58 -12.60 -5.61
C PRO A 16 1.70 -12.82 -4.38
N LEU A 17 2.11 -12.37 -3.19
CA LEU A 17 1.28 -12.45 -1.98
C LEU A 17 0.05 -11.54 -2.09
N ILE A 18 0.23 -10.28 -2.50
CA ILE A 18 -0.85 -9.32 -2.71
C ILE A 18 -1.77 -9.83 -3.83
N ALA A 19 -1.20 -10.35 -4.92
CA ALA A 19 -1.98 -10.95 -5.99
C ALA A 19 -2.80 -12.15 -5.51
N ALA A 20 -2.21 -13.05 -4.71
CA ALA A 20 -2.91 -14.21 -4.15
C ALA A 20 -4.01 -13.80 -3.16
N LEU A 21 -3.75 -12.84 -2.28
CA LEU A 21 -4.74 -12.30 -1.34
C LEU A 21 -5.88 -11.59 -2.08
N TYR A 22 -5.56 -10.84 -3.13
CA TYR A 22 -6.56 -10.19 -3.98
C TYR A 22 -7.43 -11.22 -4.73
N LEU A 23 -6.81 -12.25 -5.32
CA LEU A 23 -7.54 -13.33 -5.99
C LEU A 23 -8.42 -14.10 -5.00
N ALA A 24 -7.91 -14.46 -3.82
CA ALA A 24 -8.70 -15.12 -2.78
C ALA A 24 -9.89 -14.26 -2.31
N TYR A 25 -9.67 -12.95 -2.14
CA TYR A 25 -10.72 -11.99 -1.81
C TYR A 25 -11.79 -11.91 -2.92
N MET A 26 -11.37 -11.80 -4.19
CA MET A 26 -12.28 -11.76 -5.34
C MET A 26 -13.08 -13.07 -5.48
N SER A 27 -12.44 -14.23 -5.28
CA SER A 27 -13.09 -15.54 -5.33
C SER A 27 -14.12 -15.72 -4.22
N GLY A 28 -13.79 -15.38 -2.96
CA GLY A 28 -14.76 -15.47 -1.88
C GLY A 28 -15.94 -14.51 -2.05
N ARG A 29 -15.71 -13.34 -2.66
CA ARG A 29 -16.76 -12.38 -3.02
C ARG A 29 -17.71 -12.91 -4.09
N TYR A 30 -17.20 -13.60 -5.10
CA TYR A 30 -18.02 -14.26 -6.12
C TYR A 30 -18.89 -15.37 -5.52
N LEU A 31 -18.35 -16.14 -4.57
CA LEU A 31 -19.11 -17.19 -3.89
C LEU A 31 -20.21 -16.62 -2.96
N ALA A 32 -19.99 -15.45 -2.36
CA ALA A 32 -20.93 -14.82 -1.44
C ALA A 32 -22.14 -14.15 -2.13
N SER A 33 -22.12 -13.88 -3.45
CA SER A 33 -23.18 -13.12 -4.13
C SER A 33 -24.49 -13.86 -4.40
N HIS A 34 -24.59 -15.15 -4.07
CA HIS A 34 -25.74 -16.00 -4.46
C HIS A 34 -26.84 -16.21 -3.40
N HIS A 35 -26.77 -15.58 -2.21
CA HIS A 35 -27.66 -15.91 -1.07
C HIS A 35 -28.47 -14.71 -0.50
N THR A 36 -29.23 -14.00 -1.34
CA THR A 36 -29.94 -12.77 -0.91
C THR A 36 -31.12 -13.00 0.05
N GLY A 37 -31.87 -14.11 -0.09
CA GLY A 37 -33.07 -14.36 0.72
C GLY A 37 -32.81 -14.65 2.20
N THR A 38 -31.71 -15.35 2.53
CA THR A 38 -31.35 -15.66 3.93
C THR A 38 -30.79 -14.45 4.68
N ALA A 39 -30.26 -13.46 3.96
CA ALA A 39 -29.63 -12.28 4.56
C ALA A 39 -30.59 -11.42 5.38
N PHE A 40 -31.84 -11.28 4.94
CA PHE A 40 -32.88 -10.54 5.68
C PHE A 40 -33.37 -11.31 6.91
N ALA A 41 -33.51 -12.63 6.82
CA ALA A 41 -33.85 -13.46 7.98
C ALA A 41 -32.76 -13.38 9.07
N HIS A 42 -31.48 -13.40 8.67
CA HIS A 42 -30.38 -13.17 9.59
C HIS A 42 -30.41 -11.75 10.17
N ALA A 43 -30.77 -10.73 9.38
CA ALA A 43 -30.90 -9.36 9.85
C ALA A 43 -31.96 -9.23 10.96
N GLU A 44 -33.14 -9.80 10.75
CA GLU A 44 -34.18 -9.87 11.78
C GLU A 44 -33.71 -10.58 13.05
N SER A 45 -32.98 -11.69 12.89
CA SER A 45 -32.45 -12.44 14.04
C SER A 45 -31.41 -11.66 14.84
N VAL A 46 -30.50 -10.95 14.16
CA VAL A 46 -29.47 -10.10 14.79
C VAL A 46 -30.13 -8.93 15.48
N TRP A 47 -30.99 -8.21 14.75
CA TRP A 47 -31.78 -7.10 15.27
C TRP A 47 -32.49 -7.54 16.57
N ALA A 48 -33.24 -8.66 16.55
CA ALA A 48 -33.94 -9.16 17.74
C ALA A 48 -33.00 -9.59 18.87
N PHE A 49 -31.85 -10.17 18.53
CA PHE A 49 -30.84 -10.56 19.51
C PHE A 49 -30.27 -9.35 20.27
N GLU A 50 -29.87 -8.29 19.58
CA GLU A 50 -29.28 -7.10 20.20
C GLU A 50 -30.22 -6.46 21.22
N ARG A 51 -31.52 -6.38 20.91
CA ARG A 51 -32.52 -5.89 21.86
C ARG A 51 -32.73 -6.82 23.05
N ARG A 52 -32.68 -8.14 22.85
CA ARG A 52 -32.79 -9.12 23.95
C ARG A 52 -31.64 -9.00 24.95
N ILE A 53 -30.44 -8.68 24.48
CA ILE A 53 -29.26 -8.48 25.35
C ILE A 53 -29.08 -7.02 25.80
N GLY A 54 -30.00 -6.13 25.44
CA GLY A 54 -30.03 -4.74 25.89
C GLY A 54 -28.98 -3.83 25.25
N LEU A 55 -28.53 -4.11 24.03
CA LEU A 55 -27.67 -3.18 23.30
C LEU A 55 -28.44 -1.89 22.90
N PRO A 56 -27.76 -0.74 22.77
CA PRO A 56 -28.38 0.50 22.34
C PRO A 56 -28.99 0.37 20.94
N SER A 57 -30.10 1.06 20.70
CA SER A 57 -30.77 1.00 19.39
C SER A 57 -30.02 1.81 18.32
N GLU A 58 -29.62 1.16 17.23
CA GLU A 58 -29.07 1.80 16.03
C GLU A 58 -30.09 2.76 15.41
N HIS A 59 -31.38 2.40 15.44
CA HIS A 59 -32.46 3.27 14.98
C HIS A 59 -32.47 4.60 15.71
N TRP A 60 -32.37 4.61 17.05
CA TRP A 60 -32.34 5.86 17.79
C TRP A 60 -31.16 6.76 17.39
N ILE A 61 -29.98 6.17 17.18
CA ILE A 61 -28.77 6.88 16.76
C ILE A 61 -28.92 7.45 15.35
N GLN A 62 -29.41 6.64 14.42
CA GLN A 62 -29.65 7.07 13.05
C GLN A 62 -30.70 8.19 13.01
N GLN A 63 -31.82 8.05 13.71
CA GLN A 63 -32.86 9.09 13.76
C GLN A 63 -32.32 10.39 14.37
N ALA A 64 -31.52 10.32 15.43
CA ALA A 64 -30.86 11.51 15.98
C ALA A 64 -29.93 12.18 14.94
N ALA A 65 -29.16 11.39 14.18
CA ALA A 65 -28.26 11.91 13.16
C ALA A 65 -29.01 12.50 11.95
N LEU A 66 -30.18 11.96 11.58
CA LEU A 66 -31.01 12.45 10.47
C LEU A 66 -31.53 13.89 10.68
N HIS A 67 -31.54 14.41 11.91
CA HIS A 67 -31.85 15.81 12.18
C HIS A 67 -30.80 16.78 11.61
N TRP A 68 -29.62 16.28 11.23
CA TRP A 68 -28.49 17.07 10.76
C TRP A 68 -28.05 16.58 9.37
N PRO A 69 -28.70 17.03 8.28
CA PRO A 69 -28.41 16.54 6.92
C PRO A 69 -26.94 16.62 6.52
N THR A 70 -26.28 17.74 6.85
CA THR A 70 -24.85 17.94 6.58
C THR A 70 -23.95 16.95 7.32
N LEU A 71 -24.35 16.50 8.50
CA LEU A 71 -23.63 15.47 9.25
C LEU A 71 -23.74 14.13 8.55
N ILE A 72 -24.92 13.74 8.08
CA ILE A 72 -25.14 12.49 7.34
C ILE A 72 -24.34 12.47 6.05
N GLU A 73 -24.34 13.56 5.28
CA GLU A 73 -23.54 13.67 4.06
C GLU A 73 -22.04 13.52 4.34
N ALA A 74 -21.55 14.11 5.43
CA ALA A 74 -20.17 13.97 5.88
C ALA A 74 -19.86 12.54 6.32
N MET A 75 -20.77 11.88 7.04
CA MET A 75 -20.64 10.49 7.47
C MET A 75 -20.62 9.52 6.27
N ASN A 76 -21.54 9.67 5.32
CA ASN A 76 -21.56 8.91 4.08
C ASN A 76 -20.26 9.09 3.28
N THR A 77 -19.77 10.33 3.21
CA THR A 77 -18.48 10.64 2.54
C THR A 77 -17.29 10.00 3.26
N TYR A 78 -17.28 10.06 4.60
CA TYR A 78 -16.25 9.41 5.42
C TYR A 78 -16.23 7.90 5.17
N TYR A 79 -17.41 7.28 5.22
CA TYR A 79 -17.61 5.86 4.96
C TYR A 79 -17.02 5.45 3.61
N ALA A 80 -17.31 6.21 2.55
CA ALA A 80 -16.86 5.90 1.20
C ALA A 80 -15.35 6.14 0.98
N ARG A 81 -14.73 7.10 1.68
CA ARG A 81 -13.40 7.63 1.27
C ARG A 81 -12.26 7.40 2.26
N VAL A 82 -12.52 7.15 3.54
CA VAL A 82 -11.45 7.20 4.56
C VAL A 82 -10.88 5.83 4.87
N HIS A 83 -11.72 4.82 5.01
CA HIS A 83 -11.32 3.51 5.53
C HIS A 83 -10.16 2.85 4.76
N PHE A 84 -10.28 2.73 3.44
CA PHE A 84 -9.26 2.06 2.62
C PHE A 84 -7.97 2.91 2.49
N PRO A 85 -8.02 4.20 2.12
CA PRO A 85 -6.81 5.02 2.05
C PRO A 85 -6.06 5.16 3.37
N ALA A 86 -6.76 5.28 4.51
CA ALA A 86 -6.12 5.35 5.82
C ALA A 86 -5.34 4.07 6.13
N THR A 87 -5.93 2.90 5.86
CA THR A 87 -5.28 1.60 6.06
C THR A 87 -4.03 1.46 5.18
N VAL A 88 -4.13 1.82 3.89
CA VAL A 88 -2.98 1.82 2.97
C VAL A 88 -1.89 2.77 3.43
N ALA A 89 -2.25 3.97 3.87
CA ALA A 89 -1.28 4.96 4.37
C ALA A 89 -0.49 4.43 5.57
N VAL A 90 -1.16 3.77 6.51
CA VAL A 90 -0.52 3.14 7.68
C VAL A 90 0.35 1.96 7.27
N LEU A 91 -0.13 1.12 6.36
CA LEU A 91 0.63 -0.03 5.85
C LEU A 91 1.92 0.41 5.14
N VAL A 92 1.83 1.44 4.28
CA VAL A 92 3.00 2.05 3.63
C VAL A 92 3.93 2.72 4.65
N TRP A 93 3.36 3.44 5.62
CA TRP A 93 4.16 4.06 6.68
C TRP A 93 4.90 3.01 7.52
N LEU A 94 4.26 1.91 7.87
CA LEU A 94 4.89 0.80 8.60
C LEU A 94 5.97 0.13 7.74
N PHE A 95 5.67 -0.15 6.47
CA PHE A 95 6.63 -0.72 5.53
C PHE A 95 7.91 0.11 5.44
N VAL A 96 7.74 1.44 5.32
CA VAL A 96 8.86 2.37 5.22
C VAL A 96 9.50 2.57 6.59
N ARG A 97 8.79 3.16 7.55
CA ARG A 97 9.35 3.73 8.79
C ARG A 97 9.47 2.73 9.94
N ARG A 98 8.70 1.64 9.93
CA ARG A 98 8.63 0.67 11.03
C ARG A 98 8.68 -0.78 10.50
N PRO A 99 9.75 -1.17 9.77
CA PRO A 99 9.80 -2.46 9.09
C PRO A 99 9.71 -3.69 10.02
N GLY A 100 9.99 -3.54 11.32
CA GLY A 100 9.76 -4.59 12.32
C GLY A 100 8.28 -4.83 12.63
N ALA A 101 7.45 -3.79 12.59
CA ALA A 101 6.01 -3.89 12.86
C ALA A 101 5.18 -4.23 11.62
N TYR A 102 5.73 -4.03 10.41
CA TYR A 102 5.05 -4.27 9.15
C TYR A 102 4.58 -5.74 8.95
N PRO A 103 5.39 -6.79 9.20
CA PRO A 103 4.95 -8.17 9.04
C PRO A 103 3.79 -8.56 9.96
N TRP A 104 3.81 -8.08 11.21
CA TRP A 104 2.72 -8.29 12.16
C TRP A 104 1.42 -7.65 11.65
N PHE A 105 1.50 -6.37 11.26
CA PHE A 105 0.32 -5.64 10.78
C PHE A 105 -0.27 -6.27 9.52
N ARG A 106 0.56 -6.62 8.52
CA ARG A 106 0.08 -7.18 7.25
C ARG A 106 -0.57 -8.55 7.42
N TRP A 107 0.00 -9.43 8.26
CA TRP A 107 -0.55 -10.77 8.47
C TRP A 107 -1.81 -10.72 9.33
N THR A 108 -1.84 -9.84 10.34
CA THR A 108 -3.06 -9.61 11.13
C THR A 108 -4.19 -9.10 10.24
N LEU A 109 -3.91 -8.12 9.37
CA LEU A 109 -4.87 -7.56 8.42
C LEU A 109 -5.37 -8.64 7.44
N ALA A 110 -4.46 -9.43 6.86
CA ALA A 110 -4.82 -10.51 5.94
C ALA A 110 -5.67 -11.59 6.61
N LEU A 111 -5.28 -12.05 7.80
CA LEU A 111 -5.99 -13.08 8.55
C LEU A 111 -7.38 -12.61 9.00
N LEU A 112 -7.47 -11.39 9.54
CA LEU A 112 -8.74 -10.74 9.88
C LEU A 112 -9.68 -10.66 8.66
N THR A 113 -9.13 -10.25 7.51
CA THR A 113 -9.91 -10.15 6.27
C THR A 113 -10.36 -11.53 5.79
N GLY A 114 -9.52 -12.56 5.93
CA GLY A 114 -9.87 -13.95 5.66
C GLY A 114 -11.01 -14.45 6.55
N PHE A 115 -10.94 -14.19 7.86
CA PHE A 115 -12.04 -14.53 8.79
C PHE A 115 -13.34 -13.82 8.43
N ALA A 116 -13.27 -12.53 8.07
CA ALA A 116 -14.44 -11.78 7.64
C ALA A 116 -15.06 -12.36 6.37
N LEU A 117 -14.23 -12.74 5.39
CA LEU A 117 -14.70 -13.35 4.15
C LEU A 117 -15.41 -14.68 4.40
N VAL A 118 -14.87 -15.52 5.29
CA VAL A 118 -15.53 -16.75 5.74
C VAL A 118 -16.89 -16.41 6.38
N GLY A 119 -16.93 -15.42 7.27
CA GLY A 119 -18.18 -14.92 7.87
C GLY A 119 -19.21 -14.48 6.83
N HIS A 120 -18.81 -13.69 5.83
CA HIS A 120 -19.69 -13.19 4.77
C HIS A 120 -20.24 -14.29 3.87
N ILE A 121 -19.52 -15.41 3.72
CA ILE A 121 -19.98 -16.56 2.94
C ILE A 121 -20.99 -17.40 3.72
N PHE A 122 -20.70 -17.69 5.00
CA PHE A 122 -21.54 -18.59 5.81
C PHE A 122 -22.70 -17.89 6.52
N TYR A 123 -22.61 -16.58 6.72
CA TYR A 123 -23.61 -15.77 7.40
C TYR A 123 -23.85 -14.46 6.62
N PRO A 124 -24.48 -14.52 5.44
CA PRO A 124 -24.88 -13.32 4.73
C PRO A 124 -25.85 -12.53 5.63
N LEU A 125 -25.66 -11.23 5.75
CA LEU A 125 -26.41 -10.39 6.68
C LEU A 125 -26.78 -9.07 6.01
N ALA A 126 -28.09 -8.81 5.91
CA ALA A 126 -28.57 -7.53 5.43
C ALA A 126 -28.29 -6.43 6.49
N PRO A 127 -27.67 -5.31 6.09
CA PRO A 127 -27.34 -4.22 7.00
C PRO A 127 -28.59 -3.46 7.48
N PRO A 128 -28.50 -2.72 8.60
CA PRO A 128 -29.66 -2.05 9.20
C PRO A 128 -30.41 -1.13 8.23
N ARG A 129 -29.72 -0.43 7.34
CA ARG A 129 -30.31 0.48 6.33
C ARG A 129 -31.32 -0.18 5.39
N MET A 130 -31.30 -1.52 5.29
CA MET A 130 -32.25 -2.29 4.48
C MET A 130 -33.49 -2.75 5.28
N LEU A 131 -33.52 -2.54 6.60
CA LEU A 131 -34.66 -2.85 7.47
C LEU A 131 -35.63 -1.66 7.55
N THR A 132 -36.23 -1.30 6.42
CA THR A 132 -37.15 -0.14 6.33
C THR A 132 -38.38 -0.29 7.22
N ASP A 133 -38.87 -1.52 7.42
CA ASP A 133 -40.01 -1.82 8.31
C ASP A 133 -39.71 -1.51 9.78
N HIS A 134 -38.43 -1.38 10.12
CA HIS A 134 -37.94 -1.01 11.45
C HIS A 134 -37.59 0.48 11.57
N GLY A 135 -37.98 1.30 10.58
CA GLY A 135 -37.73 2.74 10.56
C GLY A 135 -36.30 3.12 10.17
N MET A 136 -35.49 2.16 9.71
CA MET A 136 -34.13 2.44 9.22
C MET A 136 -34.18 3.06 7.82
N VAL A 137 -33.21 3.93 7.54
CA VAL A 137 -33.11 4.68 6.30
C VAL A 137 -31.78 4.39 5.61
N ASP A 138 -31.83 4.10 4.30
CA ASP A 138 -30.64 4.06 3.44
C ASP A 138 -30.19 5.48 3.09
N THR A 139 -29.41 6.07 4.02
CA THR A 139 -28.88 7.42 3.87
C THR A 139 -27.99 7.57 2.65
N ALA A 140 -27.25 6.53 2.26
CA ALA A 140 -26.37 6.60 1.11
C ALA A 140 -27.19 6.64 -0.19
N HIS A 141 -28.31 5.90 -0.25
CA HIS A 141 -29.24 5.98 -1.37
C HIS A 141 -30.00 7.32 -1.41
N VAL A 142 -30.58 7.75 -0.28
CA VAL A 142 -31.38 8.99 -0.19
C VAL A 142 -30.57 10.23 -0.59
N TYR A 143 -29.30 10.30 -0.19
CA TYR A 143 -28.42 11.44 -0.49
C TYR A 143 -27.60 11.26 -1.77
N GLY A 144 -27.80 10.19 -2.55
CA GLY A 144 -27.08 9.95 -3.80
C GLY A 144 -25.57 9.66 -3.63
N GLN A 145 -25.16 9.17 -2.46
CA GLN A 145 -23.77 8.87 -2.09
C GLN A 145 -23.49 7.36 -1.97
N SER A 146 -24.36 6.52 -2.53
CA SER A 146 -24.21 5.06 -2.49
C SER A 146 -22.96 4.60 -3.23
N VAL A 147 -22.06 3.96 -2.48
CA VAL A 147 -20.88 3.24 -3.02
C VAL A 147 -21.23 1.88 -3.62
N TYR A 148 -22.49 1.46 -3.48
CA TYR A 148 -22.93 0.11 -3.81
C TYR A 148 -23.74 0.02 -5.11
N GLY A 149 -24.03 1.14 -5.79
CA GLY A 149 -24.91 1.16 -6.97
C GLY A 149 -26.31 0.57 -6.71
N PRO A 150 -27.10 0.29 -7.77
CA PRO A 150 -28.35 -0.46 -7.63
C PRO A 150 -28.14 -1.82 -6.94
N VAL A 151 -29.15 -2.29 -6.19
CA VAL A 151 -29.09 -3.57 -5.47
C VAL A 151 -28.74 -4.71 -6.43
N GLY A 152 -27.67 -5.44 -6.14
CA GLY A 152 -27.20 -6.56 -6.96
C GLY A 152 -26.28 -6.20 -8.13
N THR A 153 -26.03 -4.91 -8.41
CA THR A 153 -25.17 -4.48 -9.54
C THR A 153 -23.88 -3.77 -9.11
N GLY A 154 -23.69 -3.56 -7.80
CA GLY A 154 -22.53 -2.88 -7.23
C GLY A 154 -21.24 -3.69 -7.26
N LEU A 155 -20.11 -2.98 -7.38
CA LEU A 155 -18.79 -3.59 -7.19
C LEU A 155 -18.56 -4.13 -5.76
N ALA A 156 -19.37 -3.77 -4.76
CA ALA A 156 -19.27 -4.18 -3.35
C ALA A 156 -20.49 -5.00 -2.88
N ASN A 157 -20.28 -6.06 -2.09
CA ASN A 157 -21.36 -6.93 -1.60
C ASN A 157 -22.21 -6.19 -0.54
N GLN A 158 -23.47 -5.93 -0.87
CA GLN A 158 -24.38 -5.17 -0.02
C GLN A 158 -24.89 -5.95 1.19
N PHE A 159 -24.81 -7.29 1.17
CA PHE A 159 -25.28 -8.22 2.22
C PHE A 159 -24.16 -8.77 3.11
N ALA A 160 -23.07 -8.02 3.24
CA ALA A 160 -21.87 -8.40 3.98
C ALA A 160 -21.67 -7.53 5.23
N ALA A 161 -22.72 -7.38 6.04
CA ALA A 161 -22.67 -6.53 7.23
C ALA A 161 -21.78 -7.13 8.35
N MET A 162 -21.96 -8.40 8.73
CA MET A 162 -21.19 -9.03 9.79
C MET A 162 -20.10 -9.96 9.26
N PRO A 163 -18.83 -9.85 9.69
CA PRO A 163 -18.30 -8.88 10.66
C PRO A 163 -17.92 -7.52 10.02
N SER A 164 -17.86 -6.47 10.84
CA SER A 164 -17.50 -5.13 10.35
C SER A 164 -15.99 -4.96 10.16
N LEU A 165 -15.54 -5.09 8.90
CA LEU A 165 -14.15 -4.79 8.52
C LEU A 165 -13.79 -3.32 8.72
N HIS A 166 -14.75 -2.41 8.56
CA HIS A 166 -14.57 -0.97 8.80
C HIS A 166 -14.02 -0.72 10.21
N VAL A 167 -14.74 -1.23 11.21
CA VAL A 167 -14.37 -1.05 12.62
C VAL A 167 -13.11 -1.85 12.94
N ALA A 168 -13.03 -3.11 12.53
CA ALA A 168 -11.92 -3.98 12.89
C ALA A 168 -10.57 -3.47 12.31
N TRP A 169 -10.53 -2.99 11.07
CA TRP A 169 -9.31 -2.39 10.51
C TRP A 169 -8.99 -1.05 11.16
N ALA A 170 -9.99 -0.23 11.48
CA ALA A 170 -9.76 1.05 12.16
C ALA A 170 -9.15 0.84 13.56
N VAL A 171 -9.60 -0.20 14.28
CA VAL A 171 -9.00 -0.62 15.56
C VAL A 171 -7.58 -1.12 15.36
N LEU A 172 -7.32 -1.98 14.37
CA LEU A 172 -5.96 -2.45 14.05
C LEU A 172 -5.01 -1.30 13.69
N VAL A 173 -5.47 -0.33 12.90
CA VAL A 173 -4.75 0.92 12.58
C VAL A 173 -4.42 1.69 13.86
N ALA A 174 -5.40 1.90 14.75
CA ALA A 174 -5.17 2.60 16.00
C ALA A 174 -4.14 1.89 16.88
N ILE A 175 -4.26 0.57 17.04
CA ILE A 175 -3.32 -0.28 17.77
C ILE A 175 -1.91 -0.15 17.18
N ALA A 176 -1.77 -0.23 15.87
CA ALA A 176 -0.47 -0.13 15.20
C ALA A 176 0.19 1.21 15.46
N LEU A 177 -0.55 2.31 15.35
CA LEU A 177 -0.05 3.66 15.64
C LEU A 177 0.33 3.81 17.12
N ILE A 178 -0.51 3.35 18.06
CA ILE A 178 -0.23 3.42 19.50
C ILE A 178 1.02 2.62 19.88
N ARG A 179 1.19 1.42 19.31
CA ARG A 179 2.36 0.57 19.59
C ARG A 179 3.66 1.09 19.00
N THR A 180 3.61 1.85 17.92
CA THR A 180 4.81 2.26 17.17
C THR A 180 5.18 3.72 17.38
N LEU A 181 4.25 4.59 17.77
CA LEU A 181 4.52 5.99 18.10
C LEU A 181 4.91 6.12 19.59
N GLN A 182 5.90 6.97 19.85
CA GLN A 182 6.39 7.27 21.21
C GLN A 182 5.92 8.64 21.73
N THR A 183 5.03 9.31 21.00
CA THR A 183 4.51 10.63 21.39
C THR A 183 3.22 10.49 22.20
N PRO A 184 2.89 11.46 23.08
CA PRO A 184 1.61 11.45 23.79
C PRO A 184 0.41 11.54 22.82
N TRP A 185 0.60 12.19 21.67
CA TRP A 185 -0.38 12.31 20.59
C TRP A 185 -0.80 10.98 19.96
N ARG A 186 -0.10 9.87 20.23
CA ARG A 186 -0.47 8.54 19.73
C ARG A 186 -1.89 8.12 20.11
N TRP A 187 -2.41 8.61 21.22
CA TRP A 187 -3.77 8.31 21.67
C TRP A 187 -4.85 8.95 20.80
N LEU A 188 -4.53 9.99 20.01
CA LEU A 188 -5.44 10.51 18.99
C LEU A 188 -5.82 9.44 17.94
N ALA A 189 -5.01 8.39 17.79
CA ALA A 189 -5.34 7.28 16.91
C ALA A 189 -6.64 6.56 17.31
N VAL A 190 -7.09 6.65 18.57
CA VAL A 190 -8.37 6.11 19.05
C VAL A 190 -9.57 6.84 18.43
N LEU A 191 -9.42 8.09 18.02
CA LEU A 191 -10.49 8.83 17.34
C LEU A 191 -10.91 8.13 16.05
N HIS A 192 -9.99 7.48 15.33
CA HIS A 192 -10.31 6.81 14.08
C HIS A 192 -11.34 5.67 14.23
N PRO A 193 -11.14 4.65 15.09
CA PRO A 193 -12.15 3.60 15.31
C PRO A 193 -13.43 4.13 15.95
N VAL A 194 -13.36 5.13 16.84
CA VAL A 194 -14.56 5.75 17.44
C VAL A 194 -15.40 6.44 16.38
N THR A 195 -14.79 7.29 15.55
CA THR A 195 -15.48 7.95 14.42
C THR A 195 -16.00 6.92 13.43
N THR A 196 -15.22 5.89 13.11
CA THR A 196 -15.65 4.84 12.18
C THR A 196 -16.88 4.11 12.72
N LEU A 197 -16.88 3.72 13.99
CA LEU A 197 -18.02 3.08 14.64
C LEU A 197 -19.28 3.96 14.63
N ALA A 198 -19.12 5.24 15.00
CA ALA A 198 -20.23 6.20 14.96
C ALA A 198 -20.80 6.37 13.55
N VAL A 199 -19.93 6.51 12.53
CA VAL A 199 -20.33 6.63 11.13
C VAL A 199 -21.11 5.40 10.67
N VAL A 200 -20.60 4.19 10.90
CA VAL A 200 -21.24 2.98 10.37
C VAL A 200 -22.57 2.66 11.03
N VAL A 201 -22.72 2.99 12.31
CA VAL A 201 -23.99 2.80 13.04
C VAL A 201 -25.01 3.87 12.62
N ALA A 202 -24.61 5.15 12.62
CA ALA A 202 -25.52 6.26 12.29
C ALA A 202 -26.00 6.23 10.83
N THR A 203 -25.17 5.71 9.90
CA THR A 203 -25.56 5.54 8.49
C THR A 203 -26.29 4.21 8.22
N GLY A 204 -26.54 3.39 9.25
CA GLY A 204 -27.22 2.11 9.12
C GLY A 204 -26.42 1.08 8.30
N ASN A 205 -25.09 1.21 8.25
CA ASN A 205 -24.24 0.27 7.52
C ASN A 205 -23.91 -0.98 8.33
N HIS A 206 -23.88 -0.89 9.66
CA HIS A 206 -23.52 -2.00 10.54
C HIS A 206 -24.33 -1.98 11.84
N TYR A 207 -24.62 -3.17 12.37
CA TYR A 207 -25.13 -3.38 13.74
C TYR A 207 -23.99 -3.23 14.76
N TRP A 208 -24.31 -3.05 16.05
CA TRP A 208 -23.30 -3.12 17.11
C TRP A 208 -22.60 -4.48 17.15
N LEU A 209 -23.36 -5.55 16.94
CA LEU A 209 -22.85 -6.91 16.94
C LEU A 209 -21.79 -7.12 15.86
N ASP A 210 -21.94 -6.50 14.69
CA ASP A 210 -20.95 -6.56 13.61
C ASP A 210 -19.59 -6.04 14.07
N ALA A 211 -19.59 -4.95 14.84
CA ALA A 211 -18.39 -4.34 15.40
C ALA A 211 -17.79 -5.21 16.51
N ILE A 212 -18.62 -5.78 17.38
CA ILE A 212 -18.19 -6.68 18.46
C ILE A 212 -17.52 -7.92 17.87
N VAL A 213 -18.17 -8.59 16.91
CA VAL A 213 -17.63 -9.78 16.23
C VAL A 213 -16.36 -9.42 15.46
N GLY A 214 -16.33 -8.28 14.76
CA GLY A 214 -15.12 -7.79 14.08
C GLY A 214 -13.93 -7.59 15.03
N CYS A 215 -14.16 -6.99 16.20
CA CYS A 215 -13.15 -6.83 17.24
C CYS A 215 -12.72 -8.17 17.85
N ALA A 216 -13.65 -9.10 18.08
CA ALA A 216 -13.34 -10.44 18.57
C ALA A 216 -12.44 -11.21 17.58
N LEU A 217 -12.76 -11.17 16.28
CA LEU A 217 -11.95 -11.75 15.23
C LEU A 217 -10.57 -11.09 15.12
N LEU A 218 -10.48 -9.77 15.34
CA LEU A 218 -9.19 -9.08 15.40
C LEU A 218 -8.34 -9.57 16.57
N ILE A 219 -8.94 -9.77 17.76
CA ILE A 219 -8.22 -10.31 18.92
C ILE A 219 -7.69 -11.70 18.60
N VAL A 220 -8.50 -12.57 18.00
CA VAL A 220 -8.08 -13.91 17.56
C VAL A 220 -6.95 -13.81 16.53
N ALA A 221 -7.07 -12.95 15.52
CA ALA A 221 -6.03 -12.76 14.51
C ALA A 221 -4.71 -12.27 15.13
N MET A 222 -4.77 -11.36 16.10
CA MET A 222 -3.59 -10.87 16.84
C MET A 222 -2.99 -11.90 17.79
N ALA A 223 -3.80 -12.83 18.32
CA ALA A 223 -3.30 -13.95 19.13
C ALA A 223 -2.56 -14.97 18.26
N ILE A 224 -3.03 -15.20 17.03
CA ILE A 224 -2.37 -16.09 16.05
C ILE A 224 -1.10 -15.44 15.49
N VAL A 225 -1.16 -14.13 15.20
CA VAL A 225 -0.04 -13.37 14.64
C VAL A 225 0.69 -12.65 15.78
N GLU A 226 1.64 -13.33 16.40
CA GLU A 226 2.40 -12.75 17.51
C GLU A 226 3.25 -11.53 17.05
N PRO A 227 3.27 -10.43 17.83
CA PRO A 227 4.11 -9.29 17.53
C PRO A 227 5.58 -9.67 17.74
N GLY A 228 6.37 -9.68 16.66
CA GLY A 228 7.82 -9.84 16.76
C GLY A 228 8.46 -8.77 17.66
N PRO A 229 9.67 -9.00 18.20
CA PRO A 229 10.31 -8.10 19.15
C PRO A 229 10.41 -6.67 18.60
N LEU A 230 9.61 -5.76 19.19
CA LEU A 230 9.53 -4.35 18.82
C LEU A 230 10.79 -3.55 19.23
N LEU A 231 11.69 -4.18 19.98
CA LEU A 231 12.94 -3.63 20.50
C LEU A 231 14.13 -4.31 19.78
N GLY A 232 14.49 -3.76 18.62
CA GLY A 232 15.66 -4.24 17.87
C GLY A 232 16.03 -3.33 16.70
N THR A 233 16.91 -2.36 16.94
CA THR A 233 17.61 -1.49 15.96
C THR A 233 16.77 -0.40 15.24
N VAL A 234 16.22 0.55 15.99
CA VAL A 234 15.56 1.75 15.44
C VAL A 234 16.47 2.56 14.50
N THR A 235 17.78 2.59 14.75
CA THR A 235 18.77 3.31 13.93
C THR A 235 19.05 2.64 12.59
N VAL A 236 19.26 1.32 12.58
CA VAL A 236 19.46 0.53 11.35
C VAL A 236 18.18 0.45 10.53
N ALA A 237 17.02 0.29 11.18
CA ALA A 237 15.72 0.31 10.53
C ALA A 237 15.39 1.68 9.92
N ARG A 238 15.70 2.79 10.60
CA ARG A 238 15.48 4.17 10.09
C ARG A 238 16.42 4.53 8.95
N ALA A 239 17.70 4.14 9.00
CA ALA A 239 18.63 4.32 7.89
C ALA A 239 18.20 3.51 6.65
N ARG A 240 17.73 2.28 6.86
CA ARG A 240 17.19 1.42 5.80
C ARG A 240 15.85 1.94 5.26
N ALA A 241 14.98 2.46 6.11
CA ALA A 241 13.69 3.09 5.75
C ALA A 241 13.86 4.30 4.82
N VAL A 242 14.78 5.19 5.20
CA VAL A 242 15.10 6.40 4.42
C VAL A 242 15.72 5.99 3.08
N ALA A 243 16.56 4.95 3.05
CA ALA A 243 17.10 4.38 1.82
C ALA A 243 16.01 3.72 0.95
N VAL A 244 15.05 2.98 1.51
CA VAL A 244 13.93 2.39 0.74
C VAL A 244 13.03 3.48 0.16
N ALA A 245 12.73 4.50 0.96
CA ALA A 245 11.92 5.63 0.51
C ALA A 245 12.62 6.40 -0.62
N SER A 246 13.92 6.67 -0.50
CA SER A 246 14.69 7.40 -1.51
C SER A 246 14.94 6.59 -2.79
N HIS A 247 15.12 5.27 -2.69
CA HIS A 247 15.51 4.42 -3.82
C HIS A 247 14.34 3.72 -4.54
N HIS A 248 13.17 3.58 -3.91
CA HIS A 248 12.05 2.82 -4.51
C HIS A 248 10.71 3.56 -4.43
N VAL A 249 10.31 4.02 -3.25
CA VAL A 249 8.98 4.65 -3.06
C VAL A 249 8.90 6.00 -3.76
N TRP A 250 9.91 6.86 -3.60
CA TRP A 250 9.90 8.18 -4.23
C TRP A 250 10.08 8.12 -5.76
N PRO A 251 10.94 7.24 -6.31
CA PRO A 251 10.94 6.96 -7.74
C PRO A 251 9.61 6.39 -8.25
N PHE A 252 8.92 5.53 -7.50
CA PHE A 252 7.60 5.02 -7.88
C PHE A 252 6.54 6.13 -7.88
N ILE A 253 6.50 6.97 -6.85
CA ILE A 253 5.58 8.12 -6.78
C ILE A 253 5.86 9.08 -7.94
N ARG A 254 7.12 9.42 -8.19
CA ARG A 254 7.51 10.24 -9.35
C ARG A 254 7.13 9.57 -10.67
N PHE A 255 7.27 8.25 -10.77
CA PHE A 255 6.87 7.49 -11.95
C PHE A 255 5.36 7.60 -12.20
N VAL A 256 4.52 7.43 -11.17
CA VAL A 256 3.06 7.60 -11.25
C VAL A 256 2.70 9.04 -11.63
N VAL A 257 3.36 10.05 -11.02
CA VAL A 257 3.12 11.46 -11.33
C VAL A 257 3.47 11.79 -12.78
N VAL A 258 4.63 11.35 -13.27
CA VAL A 258 5.03 11.55 -14.67
C VAL A 258 4.10 10.80 -15.62
N GLY A 259 3.68 9.58 -15.27
CA GLY A 259 2.70 8.81 -16.04
C GLY A 259 1.36 9.52 -16.16
N GLY A 260 0.80 10.01 -15.04
CA GLY A 260 -0.45 10.77 -15.04
C GLY A 260 -0.35 12.08 -15.81
N ALA A 261 0.74 12.83 -15.63
CA ALA A 261 0.99 14.07 -16.37
C ALA A 261 1.13 13.83 -17.89
N SER A 262 1.75 12.71 -18.29
CA SER A 262 1.88 12.29 -19.68
C SER A 262 0.53 11.95 -20.32
N THR A 263 -0.37 11.30 -19.59
CA THR A 263 -1.73 11.02 -20.07
C THR A 263 -2.51 12.32 -20.30
N LEU A 264 -2.45 13.27 -19.35
CA LEU A 264 -3.10 14.57 -19.49
C LEU A 264 -2.52 15.38 -20.66
N LEU A 265 -1.19 15.38 -20.80
CA LEU A 265 -0.51 16.04 -21.91
C LEU A 265 -0.91 15.44 -23.26
N SER A 266 -1.06 14.11 -23.34
CA SER A 266 -1.52 13.45 -24.56
C SER A 266 -2.93 13.92 -24.94
N ALA A 267 -3.83 14.09 -23.96
CA ALA A 267 -5.17 14.61 -24.22
C ALA A 267 -5.15 16.08 -24.70
N VAL A 268 -4.31 16.93 -24.08
CA VAL A 268 -4.17 18.35 -24.45
C VAL A 268 -3.59 18.51 -25.86
N ILE A 269 -2.69 17.63 -26.31
CA ILE A 269 -2.15 17.64 -27.68
C ILE A 269 -3.16 17.06 -28.67
N PHE A 270 -3.84 15.98 -28.30
CA PHE A 270 -4.77 15.27 -29.16
C PHE A 270 -5.97 16.15 -29.58
N VAL A 271 -6.60 16.84 -28.62
CA VAL A 271 -7.85 17.58 -28.86
C VAL A 271 -7.71 18.68 -29.93
N PRO A 272 -6.68 19.56 -29.91
CA PRO A 272 -6.49 20.55 -30.97
C PRO A 272 -6.12 19.93 -32.32
N LEU A 273 -5.39 18.80 -32.32
CA LEU A 273 -5.02 18.12 -33.58
C LEU A 273 -6.23 17.54 -34.31
N LEU A 274 -7.32 17.20 -33.59
CA LEU A 274 -8.57 16.79 -34.23
C LEU A 274 -9.17 17.89 -35.13
N LEU A 275 -8.77 19.15 -34.97
CA LEU A 275 -9.23 20.25 -35.82
C LEU A 275 -8.55 20.27 -37.19
N VAL A 276 -7.41 19.59 -37.34
CA VAL A 276 -6.54 19.70 -38.52
C VAL A 276 -6.15 18.37 -39.14
N MET A 277 -6.38 17.24 -38.47
CA MET A 277 -6.05 15.91 -39.00
C MET A 277 -6.99 14.81 -38.46
N PRO A 278 -7.08 13.66 -39.16
CA PRO A 278 -7.87 12.52 -38.70
C PRO A 278 -7.43 12.01 -37.32
N SER A 279 -8.38 11.47 -36.55
CA SER A 279 -8.16 11.00 -35.17
C SER A 279 -7.01 10.00 -35.02
N ALA A 280 -6.84 9.09 -35.99
CA ALA A 280 -5.72 8.13 -35.99
C ALA A 280 -4.36 8.83 -36.08
N VAL A 281 -4.24 9.87 -36.92
CA VAL A 281 -3.01 10.64 -37.11
C VAL A 281 -2.76 11.54 -35.88
N ALA A 282 -3.80 12.22 -35.39
CA ALA A 282 -3.72 13.04 -34.18
C ALA A 282 -3.27 12.23 -32.96
N ASN A 283 -3.83 11.03 -32.77
CA ASN A 283 -3.47 10.15 -31.66
C ASN A 283 -2.03 9.64 -31.77
N THR A 284 -1.58 9.34 -32.98
CA THR A 284 -0.19 8.91 -33.24
C THR A 284 0.78 10.02 -32.88
N VAL A 285 0.51 11.25 -33.32
CA VAL A 285 1.35 12.43 -33.02
C VAL A 285 1.36 12.71 -31.51
N ALA A 286 0.19 12.75 -30.86
CA ALA A 286 0.09 12.99 -29.42
C ALA A 286 0.83 11.92 -28.59
N SER A 287 0.69 10.65 -28.98
CA SER A 287 1.34 9.52 -28.30
C SER A 287 2.86 9.56 -28.45
N ILE A 288 3.39 9.89 -29.63
CA ILE A 288 4.84 10.03 -29.87
C ILE A 288 5.39 11.16 -28.99
N VAL A 289 4.78 12.34 -29.05
CA VAL A 289 5.26 13.54 -28.33
C VAL A 289 5.21 13.30 -26.81
N SER A 290 4.09 12.79 -26.29
CA SER A 290 3.95 12.48 -24.86
C SER A 290 4.91 11.38 -24.39
N THR A 291 5.20 10.39 -25.25
CA THR A 291 6.16 9.33 -24.95
C THR A 291 7.59 9.85 -24.85
N LEU A 292 8.00 10.74 -25.76
CA LEU A 292 9.34 11.34 -25.72
C LEU A 292 9.54 12.19 -24.47
N LEU A 293 8.55 13.02 -24.14
CA LEU A 293 8.59 13.89 -22.96
C LEU A 293 8.53 13.10 -21.64
N SER A 294 7.68 12.07 -21.55
CA SER A 294 7.61 11.22 -20.37
C SER A 294 8.90 10.41 -20.15
N ASN A 295 9.52 9.93 -21.23
CA ASN A 295 10.81 9.24 -21.14
C ASN A 295 11.93 10.17 -20.64
N GLU A 296 11.95 11.43 -21.10
CA GLU A 296 12.91 12.42 -20.63
C GLU A 296 12.65 12.83 -19.16
N ALA A 297 11.39 12.99 -18.77
CA ALA A 297 11.01 13.24 -17.36
C ALA A 297 11.35 12.05 -16.46
N HIS A 298 11.21 10.81 -16.96
CA HIS A 298 11.64 9.63 -16.22
C HIS A 298 13.16 9.59 -16.04
N ARG A 299 13.93 9.94 -17.08
CA ARG A 299 15.39 10.00 -17.04
C ARG A 299 15.90 11.09 -16.09
N SER A 300 15.43 12.33 -16.27
CA SER A 300 15.95 13.51 -15.58
C SER A 300 15.42 13.67 -14.14
N TRP A 301 14.17 13.26 -13.87
CA TRP A 301 13.50 13.52 -12.60
C TRP A 301 13.11 12.26 -11.81
N THR A 302 12.54 11.24 -12.47
CA THR A 302 12.08 10.01 -11.79
C THR A 302 13.25 9.18 -11.29
N PHE A 303 14.17 8.82 -12.19
CA PHE A 303 15.30 7.92 -11.92
C PHE A 303 16.65 8.65 -11.83
N ARG A 304 16.74 9.91 -12.32
CA ARG A 304 17.96 10.74 -12.28
C ARG A 304 19.18 9.99 -12.83
N SER A 305 19.04 9.40 -14.01
CA SER A 305 20.08 8.60 -14.67
C SER A 305 20.93 9.46 -15.61
N ASP A 306 22.24 9.22 -15.61
CA ASP A 306 23.26 9.86 -16.45
C ASP A 306 23.42 9.20 -17.84
N ARG A 307 22.85 8.01 -18.05
CA ARG A 307 22.86 7.31 -19.34
C ARG A 307 22.08 8.06 -20.44
N ASN A 308 22.78 8.46 -21.51
CA ASN A 308 22.26 9.29 -22.62
C ASN A 308 22.29 8.63 -24.02
N GLY A 309 22.47 7.31 -24.13
CA GLY A 309 22.61 6.62 -25.42
C GLY A 309 21.29 6.37 -26.18
N LEU A 310 21.36 6.30 -27.52
CA LEU A 310 20.22 5.97 -28.40
C LEU A 310 19.52 4.66 -28.00
N LEU A 311 20.30 3.64 -27.64
CA LEU A 311 19.78 2.34 -27.18
C LEU A 311 18.90 2.46 -25.92
N ALA A 312 19.22 3.38 -25.00
CA ALA A 312 18.41 3.60 -23.80
C ALA A 312 17.07 4.28 -24.13
N ARG A 313 17.07 5.19 -25.13
CA ARG A 313 15.85 5.85 -25.63
C ARG A 313 14.94 4.87 -26.38
N VAL A 314 15.52 4.02 -27.23
CA VAL A 314 14.80 2.96 -27.95
C VAL A 314 14.23 1.94 -26.97
N ALA A 315 15.01 1.50 -25.97
CA ALA A 315 14.52 0.59 -24.94
C ALA A 315 13.38 1.20 -24.11
N ALA A 316 13.46 2.49 -23.75
CA ALA A 316 12.38 3.19 -23.04
C ALA A 316 11.11 3.32 -23.89
N ALA A 317 11.22 3.64 -25.18
CA ALA A 317 10.09 3.64 -26.11
C ALA A 317 9.47 2.22 -26.25
N GLY A 318 10.30 1.17 -26.29
CA GLY A 318 9.86 -0.22 -26.31
C GLY A 318 8.99 -0.62 -25.10
N THR A 319 9.21 -0.01 -23.93
CA THR A 319 8.35 -0.28 -22.74
C THR A 319 6.94 0.30 -22.86
N VAL A 320 6.76 1.39 -23.63
CA VAL A 320 5.45 1.96 -23.93
C VAL A 320 4.71 1.07 -24.91
N LEU A 321 5.40 0.59 -25.95
CA LEU A 321 4.84 -0.38 -26.90
C LEU A 321 4.43 -1.68 -26.19
N LEU A 322 5.25 -2.18 -25.27
CA LEU A 322 4.91 -3.35 -24.45
C LEU A 322 3.64 -3.11 -23.62
N SER A 323 3.53 -1.94 -22.98
CA SER A 323 2.34 -1.60 -22.18
C SER A 323 1.09 -1.51 -23.06
N TYR A 324 1.21 -0.93 -24.26
CA TYR A 324 0.15 -0.87 -25.26
C TYR A 324 -0.28 -2.26 -25.75
N LEU A 325 0.67 -3.15 -26.00
CA LEU A 325 0.39 -4.54 -26.40
C LEU A 325 -0.30 -5.33 -25.29
N VAL A 326 0.07 -5.09 -24.02
CA VAL A 326 -0.58 -5.73 -22.86
C VAL A 326 -2.03 -5.25 -22.73
N THR A 327 -2.29 -3.95 -22.82
CA THR A 327 -3.66 -3.42 -22.72
C THR A 327 -4.52 -3.83 -23.91
N THR A 328 -3.98 -3.75 -25.13
CA THR A 328 -4.70 -4.14 -26.35
C THR A 328 -4.96 -5.64 -26.40
N GLY A 329 -3.96 -6.46 -26.05
CA GLY A 329 -4.09 -7.91 -25.99
C GLY A 329 -5.13 -8.36 -24.95
N ALA A 330 -5.18 -7.71 -23.79
CA ALA A 330 -6.19 -8.00 -22.77
C ALA A 330 -7.63 -7.74 -23.27
N LEU A 331 -7.83 -6.65 -24.03
CA LEU A 331 -9.14 -6.36 -24.64
C LEU A 331 -9.48 -7.31 -25.77
N LEU A 332 -8.52 -7.70 -26.61
CA LEU A 332 -8.75 -8.68 -27.68
C LEU A 332 -9.12 -10.05 -27.12
N VAL A 333 -8.48 -10.46 -26.02
CA VAL A 333 -8.85 -11.69 -25.30
C VAL A 333 -10.26 -11.56 -24.72
N LEU A 334 -10.59 -10.43 -24.10
CA LEU A 334 -11.93 -10.18 -23.58
C LEU A 334 -13.00 -10.26 -24.68
N ASP A 335 -12.77 -9.60 -25.83
CA ASP A 335 -13.69 -9.61 -26.97
C ASP A 335 -13.85 -11.02 -27.57
N SER A 336 -12.76 -11.78 -27.67
CA SER A 336 -12.79 -13.15 -28.19
C SER A 336 -13.46 -14.17 -27.26
N THR A 337 -13.43 -13.94 -25.94
CA THR A 337 -13.95 -14.89 -24.94
C THR A 337 -15.34 -14.50 -24.45
N THR A 338 -15.66 -13.20 -24.46
CA THR A 338 -16.93 -12.63 -24.02
C THR A 338 -17.39 -11.57 -25.02
N PRO A 339 -17.91 -11.98 -26.19
CA PRO A 339 -18.51 -11.06 -27.14
C PRO A 339 -19.67 -10.32 -26.47
N HIS A 340 -19.71 -8.99 -26.56
CA HIS A 340 -20.64 -8.11 -25.85
C HIS A 340 -20.40 -7.96 -24.33
N ALA A 341 -19.14 -7.94 -23.90
CA ALA A 341 -18.78 -7.55 -22.54
C ALA A 341 -19.40 -6.19 -22.15
N SER A 342 -19.81 -6.04 -20.89
CA SER A 342 -20.31 -4.76 -20.41
C SER A 342 -19.19 -3.72 -20.39
N HIS A 343 -19.50 -2.44 -20.66
CA HIS A 343 -18.51 -1.36 -20.63
C HIS A 343 -17.78 -1.26 -19.27
N THR A 344 -18.43 -1.64 -18.17
CA THR A 344 -17.78 -1.70 -16.85
C THR A 344 -16.72 -2.80 -16.77
N LEU A 345 -16.96 -3.96 -17.39
CA LEU A 345 -15.99 -5.05 -17.46
C LEU A 345 -14.81 -4.69 -18.37
N GLU A 346 -15.08 -4.09 -19.54
CA GLU A 346 -14.05 -3.56 -20.44
C GLU A 346 -13.14 -2.55 -19.73
N LEU A 347 -13.72 -1.58 -19.01
CA LEU A 347 -12.98 -0.61 -18.22
C LEU A 347 -12.17 -1.27 -17.10
N THR A 348 -12.73 -2.27 -16.42
CA THR A 348 -12.03 -3.00 -15.35
C THR A 348 -10.82 -3.76 -15.89
N VAL A 349 -10.98 -4.48 -17.00
CA VAL A 349 -9.89 -5.21 -17.67
C VAL A 349 -8.83 -4.24 -18.17
N MET A 350 -9.23 -3.12 -18.77
CA MET A 350 -8.33 -2.06 -19.21
C MET A 350 -7.50 -1.48 -18.04
N LEU A 351 -8.14 -1.17 -16.91
CA LEU A 351 -7.46 -0.62 -15.73
C LEU A 351 -6.47 -1.62 -15.12
N ILE A 352 -6.85 -2.91 -15.04
CA ILE A 352 -5.95 -3.97 -14.56
C ILE A 352 -4.76 -4.15 -15.50
N ALA A 353 -5.01 -4.25 -16.81
CA ALA A 353 -3.96 -4.41 -17.81
C ALA A 353 -3.01 -3.20 -17.83
N SER A 354 -3.56 -1.98 -17.66
CA SER A 354 -2.77 -0.74 -17.56
C SER A 354 -1.92 -0.70 -16.29
N ALA A 355 -2.43 -1.18 -15.16
CA ALA A 355 -1.67 -1.29 -13.92
C ALA A 355 -0.52 -2.30 -14.04
N VAL A 356 -0.77 -3.45 -14.68
CA VAL A 356 0.25 -4.48 -14.97
C VAL A 356 1.31 -3.94 -15.91
N GLY A 357 0.91 -3.29 -17.01
CA GLY A 357 1.84 -2.66 -17.96
C GLY A 357 2.68 -1.55 -17.32
N GLY A 358 2.05 -0.71 -16.50
CA GLY A 358 2.72 0.34 -15.73
C GLY A 358 3.75 -0.21 -14.74
N LEU A 359 3.42 -1.30 -14.04
CA LEU A 359 4.35 -1.97 -13.12
C LEU A 359 5.53 -2.60 -13.89
N ALA A 360 5.27 -3.29 -15.00
CA ALA A 360 6.31 -3.86 -15.84
C ALA A 360 7.25 -2.77 -16.39
N ARG A 361 6.69 -1.63 -16.83
CA ARG A 361 7.44 -0.47 -17.29
C ARG A 361 8.31 0.13 -16.18
N TYR A 362 7.77 0.28 -14.97
CA TYR A 362 8.53 0.75 -13.81
C TYR A 362 9.71 -0.16 -13.49
N LEU A 363 9.50 -1.49 -13.50
CA LEU A 363 10.55 -2.47 -13.22
C LEU A 363 11.64 -2.47 -14.30
N LEU A 364 11.26 -2.41 -15.58
CA LEU A 364 12.21 -2.39 -16.70
C LEU A 364 13.04 -1.09 -16.73
N LEU A 365 12.38 0.05 -16.57
CA LEU A 365 13.06 1.35 -16.56
C LEU A 365 13.95 1.49 -15.33
N GLY A 366 13.47 1.12 -14.14
CA GLY A 366 14.19 1.31 -12.89
C GLY A 366 15.32 0.30 -12.62
N LEU A 367 15.23 -0.94 -13.14
CA LEU A 367 16.22 -1.99 -12.83
C LEU A 367 17.24 -2.25 -13.95
N ARG A 368 16.93 -1.89 -15.20
CA ARG A 368 17.76 -2.27 -16.36
C ARG A 368 18.21 -1.09 -17.22
N ILE A 369 17.34 -0.10 -17.43
CA ILE A 369 17.59 0.97 -18.42
C ILE A 369 18.18 2.22 -17.74
N PHE A 370 17.56 2.70 -16.65
CA PHE A 370 17.94 3.88 -15.88
C PHE A 370 18.11 3.55 -14.39
N PRO A 371 19.07 2.69 -14.00
CA PRO A 371 19.38 2.53 -12.59
C PRO A 371 19.79 3.90 -12.00
N ALA A 372 19.26 4.23 -10.82
CA ALA A 372 19.54 5.51 -10.18
C ALA A 372 21.05 5.72 -9.99
N ALA A 373 21.54 6.93 -10.30
CA ALA A 373 22.95 7.27 -10.15
C ALA A 373 23.42 6.95 -8.73
N GLU A 374 24.45 6.11 -8.59
CA GLU A 374 25.06 5.85 -7.29
C GLU A 374 25.65 7.16 -6.80
N ALA A 375 25.16 7.66 -5.66
CA ALA A 375 25.87 8.72 -4.96
C ALA A 375 27.28 8.21 -4.71
N ALA A 376 28.27 8.93 -5.25
CA ALA A 376 29.68 8.62 -5.07
C ALA A 376 29.91 8.33 -3.57
N PRO A 377 30.63 7.24 -3.22
CA PRO A 377 30.95 7.00 -1.82
C PRO A 377 31.65 8.26 -1.32
N ALA A 378 31.06 8.90 -0.31
CA ALA A 378 31.74 9.95 0.43
C ALA A 378 33.08 9.32 0.84
N SER A 379 34.17 9.84 0.28
CA SER A 379 35.51 9.49 0.71
C SER A 379 35.49 9.60 2.23
N VAL A 380 35.83 8.49 2.88
CA VAL A 380 36.07 8.47 4.32
C VAL A 380 36.99 9.65 4.57
N ALA A 381 36.46 10.65 5.27
CA ALA A 381 37.20 11.83 5.66
C ALA A 381 38.46 11.33 6.34
N ALA A 382 39.61 11.58 5.69
CA ALA A 382 40.90 11.43 6.32
C ALA A 382 40.85 12.26 7.61
N GLY A 383 40.87 11.56 8.75
CA GLY A 383 41.07 12.20 10.04
C GLY A 383 42.42 12.92 10.03
N PRO A 384 42.54 14.07 10.72
CA PRO A 384 43.79 14.82 10.73
C PRO A 384 44.89 13.99 11.38
N ALA A 385 45.99 13.82 10.65
CA ALA A 385 47.23 13.28 11.17
C ALA A 385 47.79 14.23 12.24
N ALA A 386 47.97 13.72 13.45
CA ALA A 386 48.81 14.25 14.51
C ALA A 386 49.39 13.02 15.22
N GLY A 387 50.69 12.81 15.41
CA GLY A 387 51.91 13.53 15.07
C GLY A 387 53.09 12.66 15.56
N ALA A 388 54.31 13.18 15.40
CA ALA A 388 55.61 12.63 15.81
C ALA A 388 56.30 11.71 14.79
N ASP A 389 57.16 12.28 13.95
CA ASP A 389 58.59 12.25 14.27
C ASP A 389 59.34 13.32 13.47
N THR A 390 59.98 14.24 14.18
CA THR A 390 60.93 15.21 13.64
C THR A 390 62.33 14.65 13.84
N ALA A 391 63.05 14.34 12.76
CA ALA A 391 64.51 14.22 12.81
C ALA A 391 65.12 14.65 11.46
N HIS A 392 65.78 15.80 11.50
CA HIS A 392 66.67 16.30 10.44
C HIS A 392 67.99 15.49 10.39
N PRO A 393 68.75 15.54 9.27
CA PRO A 393 69.89 14.66 9.01
C PRO A 393 71.25 15.34 9.29
N GLY A 394 72.28 14.54 9.60
CA GLY A 394 73.68 14.85 9.28
C GLY A 394 74.75 14.66 10.38
N LEU A 395 75.78 13.88 10.01
CA LEU A 395 77.21 13.96 10.37
C LEU A 395 77.70 13.37 11.73
N GLY A 396 78.71 12.48 11.64
CA GLY A 396 79.78 12.35 12.66
C GLY A 396 80.00 10.98 13.33
N ASN A 397 81.14 10.34 13.01
CA ASN A 397 81.78 9.15 13.62
C ASN A 397 82.42 9.48 15.01
N PRO A 398 83.20 8.62 15.74
CA PRO A 398 83.24 7.15 16.00
C PRO A 398 83.29 6.78 17.53
N ALA A 399 83.41 5.48 17.81
CA ALA A 399 84.10 4.85 18.96
C ALA A 399 83.37 4.68 20.32
N SER A 400 83.13 3.42 20.71
CA SER A 400 83.78 2.77 21.87
C SER A 400 83.20 1.38 22.16
N THR A 401 84.09 0.37 22.06
CA THR A 401 84.30 -0.77 22.99
C THR A 401 83.12 -1.74 23.29
N HIS A 402 83.23 -3.07 23.35
CA HIS A 402 84.34 -4.01 23.58
C HIS A 402 84.11 -5.33 22.81
N SER A 403 85.22 -5.95 22.42
CA SER A 403 85.34 -7.32 21.93
C SER A 403 85.71 -8.25 23.09
N SER A 404 85.16 -9.46 23.08
CA SER A 404 85.75 -10.75 23.48
C SER A 404 86.38 -10.90 24.87
N ALA A 405 85.97 -11.94 25.62
CA ALA A 405 86.73 -13.20 25.70
C ALA A 405 86.40 -14.05 26.95
N LEU A 406 86.15 -15.34 26.67
CA LEU A 406 86.73 -16.52 27.33
C LEU A 406 86.41 -16.85 28.81
N SER A 407 85.87 -18.08 28.95
CA SER A 407 86.49 -19.19 29.69
C SER A 407 85.90 -19.57 31.06
N MET A 408 85.26 -20.75 31.02
CA MET A 408 85.39 -21.88 31.94
C MET A 408 84.81 -21.81 33.37
N ALA A 409 83.84 -22.72 33.52
CA ALA A 409 83.89 -23.89 34.42
C ALA A 409 83.43 -23.77 35.88
N SER A 410 82.61 -24.77 36.22
CA SER A 410 82.43 -25.39 37.54
C SER A 410 81.71 -24.51 38.57
N SER A 411 80.91 -25.00 39.52
CA SER A 411 80.41 -26.32 39.92
C SER A 411 79.48 -26.02 41.11
N SER A 412 78.46 -26.86 41.31
CA SER A 412 77.81 -27.20 42.60
C SER A 412 77.35 -26.06 43.53
N ALA A 413 76.03 -25.87 43.69
CA ALA A 413 75.20 -26.52 44.71
C ALA A 413 75.25 -25.84 46.10
N ALA A 414 74.10 -25.30 46.49
CA ALA A 414 73.45 -25.52 47.78
C ALA A 414 71.97 -25.17 47.63
#